data_AF-A0A843K913-F1
#
_entry.id   AF-A0A843K913-F1
#
_cell.length_a   1.000
_cell.length_b   1.000
_cell.length_c   1.000
_cell.angle_alpha   90.00
_cell.angle_beta   90.00
_cell.angle_gamma   90.00
#
_symmetry.space_group_name_H-M   'P 1'
#
loop_
_entity.id
_entity.type
_entity.pdbx_description
1 polymer ?
#
loop_
_entity_poly.entity_id
_entity_poly.type
_entity_poly.pdbx_seq_one_letter_code
_entity_poly.pdbx_strand_id
1 'polypeptide(L)'
;MVSLNDLIEELDCTLEDFLDQVTLAIDLLEEGEQEEAVEVLKGLEEDLFDFLGYEEMEEGEEEEEEEEEKEEEKPKKAPAKKGKK
;
A
#
# COMPACT_ATOMS: atom_id res chain seq x y z
N MET A 1 -27.37 18.38 -13.19
CA MET A 1 -26.47 17.66 -14.11
C MET A 1 -25.08 18.12 -13.71
N VAL A 2 -24.30 17.28 -13.07
CA VAL A 2 -22.89 17.58 -12.76
C VAL A 2 -22.13 17.39 -14.07
N SER A 3 -21.35 18.38 -14.49
CA SER A 3 -20.51 18.25 -15.68
C SER A 3 -19.22 17.50 -15.32
N LEU A 4 -18.56 16.92 -16.32
CA LEU A 4 -17.27 16.25 -16.10
C LEU A 4 -16.22 17.22 -15.52
N ASN A 5 -16.31 18.51 -15.89
CA ASN A 5 -15.41 19.53 -15.39
C ASN A 5 -15.65 19.81 -13.90
N ASP A 6 -16.91 19.89 -13.48
CA ASP A 6 -17.26 20.08 -12.06
C ASP A 6 -16.78 18.89 -11.22
N LEU A 7 -16.86 17.67 -11.75
CA LEU A 7 -16.36 16.46 -11.08
C LEU A 7 -14.83 16.44 -10.96
N ILE A 8 -14.11 16.91 -11.98
CA ILE A 8 -12.64 17.01 -11.92
C ILE A 8 -12.21 18.09 -10.92
N GLU A 9 -12.91 19.22 -10.88
CA GLU A 9 -12.63 20.27 -9.88
C GLU A 9 -12.88 19.78 -8.45
N GLU A 10 -13.96 19.02 -8.23
CA GLU A 10 -14.24 18.38 -6.93
C GLU A 10 -13.16 17.36 -6.55
N LEU A 11 -12.68 16.58 -7.52
CA LEU A 11 -11.56 15.63 -7.34
C LEU A 11 -10.27 16.35 -6.93
N ASP A 12 -9.91 17.43 -7.63
CA ASP A 12 -8.70 18.21 -7.35
C ASP A 12 -8.75 18.84 -5.96
N CYS A 13 -9.89 19.39 -5.55
CA CYS A 13 -10.08 19.92 -4.20
C CYS A 13 -9.91 18.83 -3.13
N THR A 14 -10.52 17.65 -3.34
CA THR A 14 -10.43 16.54 -2.38
C THR A 14 -8.99 16.03 -2.25
N LEU A 15 -8.26 15.93 -3.36
CA LEU A 15 -6.86 15.52 -3.35
C LEU A 15 -5.95 16.57 -2.70
N GLU A 16 -6.25 17.86 -2.85
CA GLU A 16 -5.53 18.94 -2.15
C GLU A 16 -5.71 18.83 -0.64
N ASP A 17 -6.94 18.58 -0.16
CA ASP A 17 -7.23 18.38 1.26
C ASP A 17 -6.44 17.18 1.85
N PHE A 18 -6.31 16.09 1.10
CA PHE A 18 -5.50 14.94 1.51
C PHE A 18 -4.00 15.27 1.61
N LEU A 19 -3.47 16.04 0.68
CA LEU A 19 -2.06 16.46 0.72
C LEU A 19 -1.78 17.42 1.88
N ASP A 20 -2.75 18.25 2.26
CA ASP A 20 -2.67 19.10 3.45
C ASP A 20 -2.61 18.27 4.73
N GLN A 21 -3.42 17.20 4.84
CA GLN A 21 -3.36 16.26 5.97
C GLN A 21 -2.03 15.51 6.04
N VAL A 22 -1.47 15.08 4.89
CA VAL A 22 -0.12 14.48 4.84
C VAL A 22 0.94 15.47 5.32
N THR A 23 0.84 16.73 4.89
CA THR A 23 1.79 17.77 5.30
C THR A 23 1.72 18.00 6.81
N LEU A 24 0.50 18.10 7.38
CA LEU A 24 0.29 18.21 8.82
C LEU A 24 0.90 17.01 9.58
N ALA A 25 0.68 15.79 9.10
CA ALA A 25 1.26 14.61 9.72
C ALA A 25 2.79 14.61 9.68
N ILE A 26 3.41 15.08 8.59
CA ILE A 26 4.86 15.25 8.50
C ILE A 26 5.35 16.27 9.52
N ASP A 27 4.70 17.44 9.61
CA ASP A 27 5.07 18.48 10.57
C ASP A 27 5.02 17.95 12.01
N LEU A 28 3.95 17.21 12.38
CA LEU A 28 3.82 16.56 13.69
C LEU A 28 4.93 15.52 13.94
N LEU A 29 5.32 14.74 12.92
CA LEU A 29 6.44 13.80 13.04
C LEU A 29 7.79 14.50 13.23
N GLU A 30 8.01 15.64 12.57
CA GLU A 30 9.21 16.46 12.74
C GLU A 30 9.28 17.11 14.13
N GLU A 31 8.13 17.47 14.70
CA GLU A 31 7.99 18.01 16.06
C GLU A 31 8.09 16.92 17.15
N GLY A 32 8.03 15.64 16.76
CA GLY A 32 8.14 14.49 17.66
C GLY A 32 6.80 14.02 18.23
N GLU A 33 5.69 14.53 17.71
CA GLU A 33 4.32 14.22 18.11
C GLU A 33 3.80 12.98 17.35
N GLN A 34 4.43 11.84 17.57
CA GLN A 34 4.14 10.59 16.84
C GLN A 34 2.72 10.08 17.03
N GLU A 35 2.15 10.21 18.23
CA GLU A 35 0.78 9.74 18.50
C GLU A 35 -0.24 10.55 17.70
N GLU A 36 -0.10 11.88 17.68
CA GLU A 36 -0.98 12.79 16.94
C GLU A 36 -0.83 12.59 15.43
N ALA A 37 0.40 12.45 14.93
CA ALA A 37 0.64 12.15 13.53
C ALA A 37 -0.02 10.84 13.07
N VAL A 38 0.01 9.80 13.93
CA VAL A 38 -0.64 8.52 13.64
C VAL A 38 -2.17 8.66 13.62
N GLU A 39 -2.75 9.47 14.50
CA GLU A 39 -4.20 9.74 14.48
C GLU A 39 -4.61 10.46 13.19
N VAL A 40 -3.84 11.47 12.75
CA VAL A 40 -4.08 12.18 11.48
C VAL A 40 -3.99 11.23 10.30
N LEU A 41 -2.96 10.38 10.25
CA LEU A 41 -2.76 9.44 9.15
C LEU A 41 -3.84 8.36 9.07
N LYS A 42 -4.36 7.89 10.20
CA LYS A 42 -5.49 6.93 10.23
C LYS A 42 -6.77 7.55 9.66
N GLY A 43 -7.07 8.79 10.03
CA GLY A 43 -8.21 9.50 9.46
C GLY A 43 -8.06 9.68 7.95
N LEU A 44 -6.87 10.08 7.49
CA LEU A 44 -6.57 10.19 6.06
C LEU A 44 -6.70 8.85 5.32
N GLU A 45 -6.27 7.75 5.93
CA GLU A 45 -6.39 6.40 5.36
C GLU A 45 -7.86 6.01 5.14
N GLU A 46 -8.71 6.22 6.15
CA GLU A 46 -10.17 5.98 6.05
C GLU A 46 -10.80 6.83 4.93
N ASP A 47 -10.49 8.13 4.90
CA ASP A 47 -11.01 9.05 3.88
C ASP A 47 -10.53 8.67 2.46
N LEU A 48 -9.29 8.20 2.32
CA LEU A 48 -8.74 7.73 1.03
C LEU A 48 -9.40 6.43 0.55
N PHE A 49 -9.70 5.50 1.46
CA PHE A 49 -10.41 4.27 1.09
C PHE A 49 -11.83 4.57 0.61
N ASP A 50 -12.54 5.44 1.33
CA ASP A 50 -13.87 5.91 0.92
C ASP A 50 -13.83 6.64 -0.43
N PHE A 51 -12.82 7.48 -0.66
CA PHE A 51 -12.64 8.21 -1.91
C PHE A 51 -12.32 7.30 -3.10
N LEU A 52 -11.46 6.31 -2.92
CA LEU A 52 -11.09 5.35 -3.96
C LEU A 52 -12.14 4.25 -4.17
N GLY A 53 -13.12 4.16 -3.26
CA GLY A 53 -14.12 3.09 -3.26
C GLY A 53 -13.50 1.72 -3.03
N TYR A 54 -12.40 1.65 -2.29
CA TYR A 54 -11.84 0.39 -1.84
C TYR A 54 -12.66 -0.12 -0.66
N GLU A 55 -13.11 -1.37 -0.74
CA GLU A 55 -13.72 -2.06 0.40
C GLU A 55 -12.61 -2.70 1.23
N GLU A 56 -12.67 -2.50 2.56
CA GLU A 56 -11.80 -3.20 3.51
C GLU A 56 -12.05 -4.71 3.37
N MET A 57 -11.14 -5.40 2.68
CA MET A 57 -11.22 -6.84 2.52
C MET A 57 -10.89 -7.45 3.88
N GLU A 58 -11.83 -8.21 4.46
CA GLU A 58 -11.63 -8.91 5.73
C GLU A 58 -10.31 -9.70 5.64
N GLU A 59 -9.39 -9.46 6.57
CA GLU A 59 -8.05 -10.06 6.65
C GLU A 59 -8.18 -11.59 6.80
N GLY A 60 -8.45 -12.29 5.70
CA GLY A 60 -8.96 -13.66 5.74
C GLY A 60 -9.10 -14.39 4.40
N GLU A 61 -8.69 -13.79 3.27
CA GLU A 61 -8.55 -14.50 1.97
C GLU A 61 -7.24 -14.13 1.24
N GLU A 62 -6.13 -13.98 1.97
CA GLU A 62 -4.80 -14.27 1.40
C GLU A 62 -4.51 -15.78 1.53
N GLU A 63 -5.33 -16.63 0.90
CA GLU A 63 -4.90 -18.00 0.57
C GLU A 63 -4.85 -18.12 -0.97
N GLU A 64 -3.62 -18.31 -1.46
CA GLU A 64 -3.28 -18.91 -2.75
C GLU A 64 -3.45 -18.09 -4.05
N GLU A 65 -2.58 -17.10 -4.31
CA GLU A 65 -2.04 -16.87 -5.67
C GLU A 65 -0.52 -16.57 -5.70
N GLU A 66 0.24 -17.06 -4.72
CA GLU A 66 1.70 -17.21 -4.82
C GLU A 66 2.10 -18.70 -4.82
N GLU A 67 1.73 -19.45 -5.86
CA GLU A 67 2.52 -20.62 -6.28
C GLU A 67 2.01 -21.15 -7.63
N GLU A 68 2.74 -20.84 -8.70
CA GLU A 68 3.07 -21.74 -9.83
C GLU A 68 3.31 -20.91 -11.10
N GLU A 69 4.55 -20.43 -11.28
CA GLU A 69 5.24 -20.75 -12.53
C GLU A 69 6.76 -20.61 -12.38
N LYS A 70 7.43 -21.75 -12.63
CA LYS A 70 8.88 -21.98 -12.82
C LYS A 70 9.77 -22.24 -11.60
N GLU A 71 9.51 -23.37 -10.94
CA GLU A 71 10.59 -24.34 -10.77
C GLU A 71 10.95 -24.94 -12.15
N GLU A 72 11.85 -24.30 -12.91
CA GLU A 72 12.61 -25.03 -13.94
C GLU A 72 13.66 -25.90 -13.25
N GLU A 73 13.19 -27.08 -12.88
CA GLU A 73 13.86 -28.35 -12.69
C GLU A 73 15.36 -28.34 -13.04
N LYS A 74 16.23 -28.25 -12.02
CA LYS A 74 17.64 -28.62 -12.15
C LYS A 74 17.74 -30.13 -12.40
N PRO A 75 18.31 -30.60 -13.53
CA PRO A 75 18.67 -32.01 -13.64
C PRO A 75 19.89 -32.30 -12.75
N LYS A 76 19.64 -32.95 -11.62
CA LYS A 76 20.63 -33.61 -10.76
C LYS A 76 21.42 -34.64 -11.59
N LYS A 77 22.72 -34.44 -11.80
CA LYS A 77 23.67 -35.55 -12.01
C LYS A 77 24.56 -35.71 -10.78
N ALA A 78 24.53 -36.94 -10.28
CA ALA A 78 24.98 -37.42 -8.98
C ALA A 78 26.53 -37.37 -8.77
N PRO A 79 27.03 -37.64 -7.55
CA PRO A 79 28.32 -37.18 -7.05
C PRO A 79 29.48 -38.11 -7.40
N ALA A 80 30.65 -37.55 -7.72
CA ALA A 80 31.91 -38.29 -7.83
C ALA A 80 32.94 -37.78 -6.80
N LYS A 81 32.97 -38.51 -5.67
CA LYS A 81 34.12 -38.88 -4.83
C LYS A 81 35.25 -37.87 -4.52
N LYS A 82 35.34 -37.58 -3.20
CA LYS A 82 36.53 -37.45 -2.33
C LYS A 82 37.92 -37.67 -2.97
N GLY A 83 38.81 -36.72 -2.66
CA GLY A 83 40.27 -36.89 -2.48
C GLY A 83 40.96 -35.53 -2.54
N LYS A 84 41.29 -34.82 -1.46
CA LYS A 84 42.32 -35.06 -0.43
C LYS A 84 43.74 -35.21 -1.00
N LYS A 85 44.37 -34.11 -1.39
CA LYS A 85 45.63 -33.58 -0.85
C LYS A 85 46.05 -32.34 -1.62
#